data_AF-A0A1F8FA01-F1
#
_entry.id   AF-A0A1F8FA01-F1
#
_cell.length_a   1.000
_cell.length_b   1.000
_cell.length_c   1.000
_cell.angle_alpha   90.00
_cell.angle_beta   90.00
_cell.angle_gamma   90.00
#
_symmetry.space_group_name_H-M   'P 1'
#
loop_
_entity.id
_entity.type
_entity.pdbx_description
1 polymer ?
#
loop_
_entity_poly.entity_id
_entity_poly.type
_entity_poly.pdbx_seq_one_letter_code
_entity_poly.pdbx_strand_id
1 'polypeptide(L)'
;MEKNKTDWSGVEPKDQYEKNYIMGLWKFSDRISVDELEEVAKKWAAEDPRYLQLYVRKCSKDQYGIGFTYKLDGESKKDRMHNEYMNPVSDLLKRQFGNDLVGWDISNPVWIIK
;
A
#
# COMPACT_ATOMS: atom_id res chain seq x y z
N MET A 1 42.02 4.98 -15.64
CA MET A 1 40.55 5.10 -15.55
C MET A 1 39.99 3.69 -15.46
N GLU A 2 39.85 3.14 -14.26
CA GLU A 2 39.19 1.84 -14.09
C GLU A 2 37.68 2.05 -14.02
N LYS A 3 36.95 1.46 -14.96
CA LYS A 3 35.50 1.33 -14.89
C LYS A 3 35.21 0.08 -14.05
N ASN A 4 35.00 0.25 -12.75
CA ASN A 4 34.32 -0.76 -11.95
C ASN A 4 32.86 -0.83 -12.38
N LYS A 5 32.57 -1.65 -13.40
CA LYS A 5 31.22 -2.13 -13.66
C LYS A 5 31.06 -3.38 -12.82
N THR A 6 30.35 -3.28 -11.71
CA THR A 6 29.93 -4.47 -10.96
C THR A 6 29.08 -5.33 -11.88
N ASP A 7 29.58 -6.52 -12.19
CA ASP A 7 28.88 -7.54 -12.97
C ASP A 7 27.88 -8.25 -12.05
N TRP A 8 26.59 -8.07 -12.34
CA TRP A 8 25.48 -8.65 -11.58
C TRP A 8 24.94 -9.94 -12.22
N SER A 9 25.59 -10.46 -13.27
CA SER A 9 25.13 -11.62 -14.03
C SER A 9 25.11 -12.95 -13.26
N GLY A 10 25.77 -13.01 -12.10
CA GLY A 10 25.88 -14.22 -11.27
C GLY A 10 25.00 -14.25 -10.02
N VAL A 11 24.21 -13.19 -9.74
CA VAL A 11 23.28 -13.19 -8.61
C VAL A 11 21.93 -13.67 -9.10
N GLU A 12 21.72 -14.99 -9.11
CA GLU A 12 20.35 -15.48 -9.21
C GLU A 12 19.58 -14.98 -7.97
N PRO A 13 18.49 -14.21 -8.14
CA PRO A 13 17.61 -13.95 -7.03
C PRO A 13 16.97 -15.30 -6.70
N LYS A 14 17.56 -16.02 -5.75
CA LYS A 14 16.80 -16.96 -4.91
C LYS A 14 15.51 -16.25 -4.56
N ASP A 15 14.36 -16.92 -4.61
CA ASP A 15 13.01 -16.41 -4.31
C ASP A 15 12.91 -15.72 -2.91
N GLN A 16 13.64 -14.64 -2.70
CA GLN A 16 13.89 -13.96 -1.43
C GLN A 16 12.90 -12.83 -1.20
N TYR A 17 12.12 -12.50 -2.24
CA TYR A 17 11.09 -11.49 -2.18
C TYR A 17 9.75 -12.20 -2.06
N GLU A 18 9.15 -12.19 -0.87
CA GLU A 18 7.75 -12.61 -0.71
C GLU A 18 6.90 -11.78 -1.71
N LYS A 19 6.30 -12.43 -2.72
CA LYS A 19 5.55 -11.77 -3.82
C LYS A 19 4.11 -11.43 -3.44
N ASN A 20 3.74 -11.59 -2.16
CA ASN A 20 2.37 -11.55 -1.69
C ASN A 20 2.01 -10.24 -0.99
N TYR A 21 2.68 -9.14 -1.32
CA TYR A 21 2.37 -7.82 -0.75
C TYR A 21 1.52 -6.98 -1.69
N ILE A 22 0.52 -6.33 -1.13
CA ILE A 22 -0.14 -5.17 -1.74
C ILE A 22 0.48 -3.94 -1.11
N MET A 23 0.97 -3.02 -1.91
CA MET A 23 1.41 -1.71 -1.43
C MET A 23 0.70 -0.62 -2.20
N GLY A 24 0.45 0.49 -1.54
CA GLY A 24 -0.18 1.61 -2.21
C GLY A 24 -0.67 2.68 -1.27
N LEU A 25 -1.53 3.55 -1.82
CA LEU A 25 -2.12 4.68 -1.13
C LEU A 25 -3.61 4.75 -1.43
N TRP A 26 -4.38 5.03 -0.39
CA TRP A 26 -5.71 5.61 -0.50
C TRP A 26 -5.57 7.13 -0.41
N LYS A 27 -6.19 7.86 -1.33
CA LYS A 27 -6.05 9.32 -1.47
C LYS A 27 -7.36 10.01 -1.07
N PHE A 28 -7.22 11.07 -0.29
CA PHE A 28 -8.33 11.83 0.28
C PHE A 28 -8.19 13.32 -0.05
N SER A 29 -9.32 14.01 -0.18
CA SER A 29 -9.33 15.48 -0.24
C SER A 29 -8.73 16.06 1.05
N ASP A 30 -8.06 17.20 0.94
CA ASP A 30 -7.58 17.98 2.09
C ASP A 30 -8.68 18.59 2.98
N ARG A 31 -9.96 18.38 2.63
CA ARG A 31 -11.10 18.56 3.54
C ARG A 31 -11.06 17.60 4.73
N ILE A 32 -10.46 16.43 4.57
CA ILE A 32 -10.26 15.48 5.66
C ILE A 32 -8.95 15.83 6.37
N SER A 33 -9.04 15.98 7.70
CA SER A 33 -7.88 16.33 8.52
C SER A 33 -6.86 15.20 8.58
N VAL A 34 -5.58 15.53 8.76
CA VAL A 34 -4.52 14.53 8.97
C VAL A 34 -4.81 13.68 10.20
N ASP A 35 -5.29 14.30 11.29
CA ASP A 35 -5.65 13.60 12.54
C ASP A 35 -6.72 12.52 12.29
N GLU A 36 -7.75 12.82 11.50
CA GLU A 36 -8.78 11.84 11.15
C GLU A 36 -8.24 10.67 10.33
N LEU A 37 -7.33 10.95 9.38
CA LEU A 37 -6.66 9.90 8.61
C LEU A 37 -5.72 9.06 9.48
N GLU A 38 -5.06 9.68 10.46
CA GLU A 38 -4.23 8.96 11.43
C GLU A 38 -5.08 8.02 12.29
N GLU A 39 -6.25 8.45 12.75
CA GLU A 39 -7.14 7.58 13.54
C GLU A 39 -7.63 6.37 12.72
N VAL A 40 -7.93 6.55 11.43
CA VAL A 40 -8.23 5.42 10.54
C VAL A 40 -7.03 4.48 10.41
N ALA A 41 -5.83 5.01 10.19
CA ALA A 41 -4.62 4.19 10.07
C ALA A 41 -4.32 3.43 11.38
N LYS A 42 -4.43 4.09 12.54
CA LYS A 42 -4.26 3.45 13.86
C LYS A 42 -5.28 2.32 14.07
N LYS A 43 -6.53 2.55 13.69
CA LYS A 43 -7.58 1.53 13.75
C LYS A 43 -7.23 0.32 12.89
N TRP A 44 -6.83 0.51 11.64
CA TRP A 44 -6.38 -0.57 10.76
C TRP A 44 -5.21 -1.36 11.34
N ALA A 45 -4.22 -0.67 11.90
CA ALA A 45 -3.07 -1.29 12.55
C ALA A 45 -3.45 -2.15 13.76
N ALA A 46 -4.48 -1.74 14.51
CA ALA A 46 -4.96 -2.47 15.69
C ALA A 46 -5.85 -3.67 15.34
N GLU A 47 -6.63 -3.58 14.25
CA GLU A 47 -7.63 -4.57 13.87
C GLU A 47 -7.09 -5.68 12.96
N ASP A 48 -6.09 -5.39 12.11
CA ASP A 48 -5.58 -6.35 11.13
C ASP A 48 -4.04 -6.40 11.12
N PRO A 49 -3.41 -7.48 11.65
CA PRO A 49 -1.95 -7.62 11.69
C PRO A 49 -1.31 -7.78 10.31
N ARG A 50 -2.09 -7.93 9.24
CA ARG A 50 -1.56 -7.99 7.86
C ARG A 50 -1.09 -6.62 7.37
N TYR A 51 -1.45 -5.52 8.01
CA TYR A 51 -0.83 -4.22 7.78
C TYR A 51 0.58 -4.18 8.39
N LEU A 52 1.59 -4.30 7.54
CA LEU A 52 3.00 -4.30 7.97
C LEU A 52 3.57 -2.89 8.14
N GLN A 53 3.02 -1.94 7.39
CA GLN A 53 3.38 -0.54 7.49
C GLN A 53 2.15 0.30 7.15
N LEU A 54 1.92 1.35 7.93
CA LEU A 54 0.91 2.37 7.69
C LEU A 54 1.53 3.75 7.95
N TYR A 55 1.20 4.72 7.10
CA TYR A 55 1.65 6.09 7.26
C TYR A 55 0.67 7.05 6.58
N VAL A 56 0.62 8.29 7.06
CA VAL A 56 -0.10 9.38 6.40
C VAL A 56 0.91 10.31 5.72
N ARG A 57 0.65 10.73 4.48
CA ARG A 57 1.48 11.71 3.78
C ARG A 57 0.67 12.67 2.93
N LYS A 58 1.26 13.82 2.60
CA LYS A 58 0.75 14.72 1.55
C LYS A 58 0.96 14.05 0.18
N CYS A 59 -0.08 14.01 -0.65
CA CYS A 59 -0.05 13.39 -1.98
C CYS A 59 0.00 14.43 -3.11
N SER A 60 -0.75 15.52 -2.98
CA SER A 60 -0.77 16.67 -3.88
C SER A 60 -1.06 17.94 -3.06
N LYS A 61 -1.16 19.10 -3.71
CA LYS A 61 -1.50 20.38 -3.05
C LYS A 61 -2.76 20.26 -2.17
N ASP A 62 -3.76 19.53 -2.66
CA ASP A 62 -5.12 19.42 -2.15
C ASP A 62 -5.49 18.00 -1.70
N GLN A 63 -4.51 17.12 -1.51
CA GLN A 63 -4.77 15.73 -1.13
C GLN A 63 -3.78 15.21 -0.09
N TYR A 64 -4.30 14.41 0.83
CA TYR A 64 -3.53 13.54 1.73
C TYR A 64 -3.77 12.08 1.35
N GLY A 65 -2.96 11.17 1.87
CA GLY A 65 -3.18 9.75 1.66
C GLY A 65 -2.66 8.88 2.79
N ILE A 66 -3.36 7.78 3.01
CA ILE A 66 -2.94 6.69 3.89
C ILE A 66 -2.18 5.69 3.01
N GLY A 67 -0.87 5.66 3.17
CA GLY A 67 0.00 4.69 2.53
C GLY A 67 0.10 3.42 3.37
N PHE A 68 0.16 2.27 2.70
CA PHE A 68 0.16 0.98 3.37
C PHE A 68 1.06 -0.05 2.68
N THR A 69 1.51 -1.02 3.47
CA THR A 69 2.01 -2.33 3.02
C THR A 69 1.15 -3.40 3.68
N TYR A 70 0.55 -4.27 2.87
CA TYR A 70 -0.40 -5.29 3.32
C TYR A 70 0.01 -6.67 2.84
N LYS A 71 0.04 -7.65 3.75
CA LYS A 71 0.38 -9.04 3.45
C LYS A 71 -0.85 -9.85 3.05
N LEU A 72 -0.83 -10.48 1.89
CA LEU A 72 -1.82 -11.48 1.48
C LEU A 72 -1.41 -12.87 1.96
N ASP A 73 -2.38 -13.62 2.47
CA ASP A 73 -2.17 -15.01 2.89
C ASP A 73 -2.20 -15.95 1.68
N GLY A 74 -1.16 -16.76 1.45
CA GLY A 74 -1.11 -17.75 0.36
C GLY A 74 -0.61 -17.21 -0.99
N GLU A 75 -0.58 -18.04 -2.04
CA GLU A 75 -0.05 -17.65 -3.37
C GLU A 75 -0.89 -16.52 -4.01
N SER A 76 -0.19 -15.49 -4.52
CA SER A 76 -0.80 -14.33 -5.16
C SER A 76 -1.56 -14.72 -6.44
N LYS A 77 -2.89 -14.61 -6.40
CA LYS A 77 -3.71 -14.49 -7.61
C LYS A 77 -4.15 -13.04 -7.74
N LYS A 78 -4.04 -12.48 -8.95
CA LYS A 78 -4.41 -11.09 -9.28
C LYS A 78 -5.82 -10.70 -8.79
N ASP A 79 -6.72 -11.66 -8.77
CA ASP A 79 -8.12 -11.46 -8.34
C ASP A 79 -8.27 -11.25 -6.83
N ARG A 80 -7.32 -11.76 -6.02
CA ARG A 80 -7.38 -11.65 -4.55
C ARG A 80 -7.12 -10.23 -4.07
N MET A 81 -6.22 -9.49 -4.73
CA MET A 81 -6.01 -8.08 -4.41
C MET A 81 -7.32 -7.28 -4.50
N HIS A 82 -8.08 -7.48 -5.57
CA HIS A 82 -9.34 -6.77 -5.77
C HIS A 82 -10.42 -7.26 -4.79
N ASN A 83 -10.64 -8.57 -4.72
CA ASN A 83 -11.78 -9.11 -3.99
C ASN A 83 -11.57 -9.15 -2.47
N GLU A 84 -10.35 -9.43 -2.01
CA GLU A 84 -10.07 -9.62 -0.57
C GLU A 84 -9.61 -8.33 0.11
N TYR A 85 -9.05 -7.38 -0.64
CA TYR A 85 -8.53 -6.15 -0.09
C TYR A 85 -9.17 -4.89 -0.67
N MET A 86 -9.02 -4.61 -1.97
CA MET A 86 -9.43 -3.32 -2.52
C MET A 86 -10.94 -3.08 -2.46
N ASN A 87 -11.77 -4.07 -2.79
CA ASN A 87 -13.22 -3.89 -2.78
C ASN A 87 -13.75 -3.66 -1.35
N PRO A 88 -13.43 -4.51 -0.34
CA PRO A 88 -13.87 -4.26 1.04
C PRO A 88 -13.38 -2.93 1.61
N VAL A 89 -12.10 -2.58 1.40
CA VAL A 89 -11.52 -1.34 1.92
C VAL A 89 -12.10 -0.13 1.20
N SER A 90 -12.27 -0.18 -0.13
CA SER A 90 -12.91 0.90 -0.89
C SER A 90 -14.34 1.13 -0.44
N ASP A 91 -15.11 0.07 -0.23
CA ASP A 91 -16.51 0.17 0.21
C ASP A 91 -16.60 0.79 1.62
N LEU A 92 -15.72 0.39 2.54
CA LEU A 92 -15.60 1.00 3.87
C LEU A 92 -15.30 2.50 3.75
N LEU A 93 -14.27 2.86 2.98
CA LEU A 93 -13.83 4.24 2.82
C LEU A 93 -14.87 5.11 2.11
N LYS A 94 -15.56 4.58 1.09
CA LYS A 94 -16.67 5.29 0.42
C LYS A 94 -17.83 5.53 1.37
N ARG A 95 -18.17 4.58 2.26
CA ARG A 95 -19.21 4.79 3.27
C ARG A 95 -18.82 5.84 4.30
N GLN A 96 -17.54 5.88 4.69
CA GLN A 96 -17.05 6.82 5.69
C GLN A 96 -16.84 8.23 5.14
N PHE A 97 -16.23 8.36 3.96
CA PHE A 97 -15.75 9.64 3.42
C PHE A 97 -16.48 10.11 2.16
N GLY A 98 -17.31 9.25 1.54
CA GLY A 98 -18.06 9.61 0.33
C GLY A 98 -17.16 10.13 -0.79
N ASN A 99 -17.44 11.36 -1.24
CA ASN A 99 -16.72 12.01 -2.33
C ASN A 99 -15.34 12.54 -1.91
N ASP A 100 -15.00 12.54 -0.62
CA ASP A 100 -13.67 12.94 -0.16
C ASP A 100 -12.65 11.80 -0.25
N LEU A 101 -13.07 10.57 -0.58
CA LEU A 101 -12.19 9.55 -1.14
C LEU A 101 -11.97 9.84 -2.63
N VAL A 102 -10.84 10.46 -2.97
CA VAL A 102 -10.59 11.01 -4.31
C VAL A 102 -9.83 10.07 -5.24
N GLY A 103 -9.24 8.99 -4.72
CA GLY A 103 -8.59 7.99 -5.56
C GLY A 103 -7.68 7.03 -4.80
N TRP A 104 -6.90 6.28 -5.56
CA TRP A 104 -5.93 5.33 -5.04
C TRP A 104 -4.76 5.13 -6.02
N ASP A 105 -3.66 4.60 -5.51
CA ASP A 105 -2.49 4.18 -6.28
C ASP A 105 -1.94 2.92 -5.61
N ILE A 106 -2.34 1.74 -6.12
CA ILE A 106 -2.17 0.45 -5.46
C ILE A 106 -1.64 -0.56 -6.46
N SER A 107 -0.65 -1.35 -6.05
CA SER A 107 0.01 -2.33 -6.89
C SER A 107 0.26 -3.66 -6.18
N ASN A 108 0.23 -4.73 -6.97
CA ASN A 108 0.67 -6.09 -6.66
C ASN A 108 1.06 -6.79 -7.99
N PRO A 109 2.16 -7.57 -8.06
CA PRO A 109 3.15 -7.80 -7.00
C PRO A 109 4.08 -6.60 -6.79
N VAL A 110 4.76 -6.58 -5.64
CA VAL A 110 5.78 -5.58 -5.31
C VAL A 110 7.09 -6.27 -4.92
N TRP A 111 8.21 -5.75 -5.40
CA TRP A 111 9.55 -6.24 -5.05
C TRP A 111 10.14 -5.37 -3.94
N ILE A 112 10.21 -5.91 -2.73
CA ILE A 112 10.77 -5.21 -1.57
C ILE A 112 12.27 -5.51 -1.50
N ILE A 113 13.10 -4.54 -1.88
CA ILE A 113 14.57 -4.64 -1.79
C ILE A 113 15.00 -3.97 -0.48
N LYS A 114 15.67 -4.72 0.41
CA LYS A 114 16.20 -4.22 1.69
C LYS A 114 17.72 -4.18 1.67
#